data_AF-A0A2A2D7S2-F1
#
_entry.id   AF-A0A2A2D7S2-F1
#
_cell.length_a   1.000
_cell.length_b   1.000
_cell.length_c   1.000
_cell.angle_alpha   90.00
_cell.angle_beta   90.00
_cell.angle_gamma   90.00
#
_symmetry.space_group_name_H-M   'P 1'
#
loop_
_entity.id
_entity.type
_entity.pdbx_description
1 polymer ?
#
loop_
_entity_poly.entity_id
_entity_poly.type
_entity_poly.pdbx_seq_one_letter_code
_entity_poly.pdbx_strand_id
1 'polypeptide(L)'
;MSDEHAQWEGDGEEEDRIRLAPAVFPLLAPEVSASVFSAVMSLMAELREHPVPPLAHPVPGRPGWFSVPLARDIGLAEYHVRKGEPGDDGPRVYVARIVISDDWPDF
;
A
#
# COMPACT_ATOMS: atom_id res chain seq x y z
N MET A 1 0.84 -27.37 -43.42
CA MET A 1 1.84 -26.94 -42.43
C MET A 1 1.04 -26.21 -41.36
N SER A 2 0.83 -26.88 -40.23
CA SER A 2 0.07 -26.35 -39.09
C SER A 2 0.97 -25.50 -38.21
N ASP A 3 0.33 -24.49 -37.61
CA ASP A 3 0.62 -23.77 -36.36
C ASP A 3 2.06 -23.56 -35.96
N GLU A 4 2.47 -22.30 -35.83
CA GLU A 4 3.26 -21.89 -34.68
C GLU A 4 2.96 -20.42 -34.30
N HIS A 5 2.28 -20.29 -33.17
CA HIS A 5 2.24 -19.16 -32.24
C HIS A 5 1.45 -17.91 -32.63
N ALA A 6 0.13 -18.11 -32.58
CA ALA A 6 -0.82 -17.11 -32.16
C ALA A 6 -0.38 -16.39 -30.87
N GLN A 7 -0.64 -15.09 -30.86
CA GLN A 7 -1.00 -14.27 -29.71
C GLN A 7 -0.01 -14.25 -28.54
N TRP A 8 0.72 -13.14 -28.46
CA TRP A 8 1.04 -12.53 -27.19
C TRP A 8 -0.29 -12.19 -26.49
N GLU A 9 -0.87 -13.16 -25.78
CA GLU A 9 -1.68 -12.84 -24.60
C GLU A 9 -0.70 -12.23 -23.60
N GLY A 10 -0.54 -10.91 -23.69
CA GLY A 10 0.09 -10.17 -22.62
C GLY A 10 -0.76 -10.43 -21.38
N ASP A 11 -0.15 -11.12 -20.41
CA ASP A 11 -0.65 -11.32 -19.06
C ASP A 11 -1.49 -10.11 -18.66
N GLY A 12 -2.75 -10.34 -18.29
CA GLY A 12 -3.56 -9.31 -17.66
C GLY A 12 -2.77 -8.80 -16.46
N GLU A 13 -2.19 -7.61 -16.58
CA GLU A 13 -1.52 -6.93 -15.49
C GLU A 13 -2.53 -6.87 -14.35
N GLU A 14 -2.35 -7.70 -13.31
CA GLU A 14 -3.12 -7.56 -12.07
C GLU A 14 -2.89 -6.13 -11.59
N GLU A 15 -3.88 -5.27 -11.83
CA GLU A 15 -3.82 -3.87 -11.43
C GLU A 15 -3.53 -3.83 -9.93
N ASP A 16 -2.39 -3.23 -9.53
CA ASP A 16 -1.97 -3.22 -8.12
C ASP A 16 -3.14 -2.73 -7.26
N ARG A 17 -3.59 -3.60 -6.36
CA ARG A 17 -4.77 -3.36 -5.52
C ARG A 17 -4.53 -2.22 -4.55
N ILE A 18 -3.28 -1.77 -4.41
CA ILE A 18 -2.89 -0.62 -3.62
C ILE A 18 -2.66 0.59 -4.52
N ARG A 19 -3.42 1.66 -4.28
CA ARG A 19 -3.20 2.98 -4.86
C ARG A 19 -2.61 3.93 -3.81
N LEU A 20 -1.68 4.77 -4.25
CA LEU A 20 -1.01 5.75 -3.40
C LEU A 20 -1.52 7.16 -3.69
N ALA A 21 -1.71 7.94 -2.63
CA ALA A 21 -1.85 9.39 -2.78
C ALA A 21 -0.52 10.01 -3.26
N PRO A 22 -0.56 11.12 -4.02
CA PRO A 22 0.64 11.81 -4.46
C PRO A 22 1.63 12.16 -3.34
N ALA A 23 1.12 12.44 -2.14
CA ALA A 23 1.92 12.76 -0.96
C ALA A 23 2.77 11.59 -0.44
N VAL A 24 2.51 10.35 -0.87
CA VAL A 24 3.26 9.17 -0.44
C VAL A 24 4.49 8.92 -1.33
N PHE A 25 4.45 9.31 -2.62
CA PHE A 25 5.56 9.06 -3.55
C PHE A 25 6.92 9.63 -3.11
N PRO A 26 7.02 10.81 -2.48
CA PRO A 26 8.31 11.29 -1.99
C PRO A 26 9.00 10.32 -1.03
N LEU A 27 8.24 9.49 -0.29
CA LEU A 27 8.78 8.49 0.64
C LEU A 27 9.35 7.24 -0.06
N LEU A 28 9.15 7.13 -1.37
CA LEU A 28 9.71 6.09 -2.23
C LEU A 28 10.93 6.57 -3.00
N ALA A 29 11.32 7.83 -2.83
CA ALA A 29 12.45 8.43 -3.52
C ALA A 29 13.78 7.94 -2.91
N PRO A 30 14.85 7.82 -3.72
CA PRO A 30 16.15 7.34 -3.26
C PRO A 30 16.82 8.25 -2.22
N GLU A 31 16.37 9.50 -2.08
CA GLU A 31 16.88 10.47 -1.10
C GLU A 31 16.37 10.22 0.34
N VAL A 32 15.33 9.40 0.50
CA VAL A 32 14.78 9.00 1.80
C VAL A 32 15.69 7.96 2.46
N SER A 33 15.74 7.92 3.79
CA SER A 33 16.54 6.90 4.47
C SER A 33 16.09 5.49 4.08
N ALA A 34 17.04 4.56 4.05
CA ALA A 34 16.73 3.14 3.83
C ALA A 34 15.74 2.59 4.87
N SER A 35 15.69 3.15 6.07
CA SER A 35 14.79 2.71 7.13
C SER A 35 13.34 3.12 6.84
N VAL A 36 13.10 4.37 6.45
CA VAL A 36 11.76 4.83 6.05
C VAL A 36 11.32 4.12 4.78
N PHE A 37 12.18 4.05 3.76
CA PHE A 37 11.85 3.31 2.53
C PHE A 37 11.46 1.86 2.82
N SER A 38 12.27 1.16 3.63
CA SER A 38 11.97 -0.22 4.03
C SER A 38 10.65 -0.31 4.79
N ALA A 39 10.35 0.61 5.71
CA ALA A 39 9.12 0.59 6.48
C ALA A 39 7.88 0.81 5.61
N VAL A 40 7.96 1.73 4.64
CA VAL A 40 6.89 1.95 3.65
C VAL A 40 6.71 0.70 2.80
N MET A 41 7.77 0.09 2.30
CA MET A 41 7.68 -1.11 1.48
C MET A 41 7.14 -2.32 2.27
N SER A 42 7.53 -2.48 3.54
CA SER A 42 6.98 -3.50 4.43
C SER A 42 5.48 -3.31 4.65
N LEU A 43 5.03 -2.07 4.89
CA LEU A 43 3.61 -1.74 4.97
C LEU A 43 2.87 -2.12 3.68
N MET A 44 3.43 -1.77 2.51
CA MET A 44 2.81 -2.10 1.22
C MET A 44 2.69 -3.61 1.01
N ALA A 45 3.72 -4.38 1.37
CA ALA A 45 3.66 -5.84 1.30
C ALA A 45 2.58 -6.41 2.23
N GLU A 46 2.54 -5.95 3.48
CA GLU A 46 1.54 -6.39 4.46
C GLU A 46 0.11 -6.06 4.01
N LEU A 47 -0.13 -4.86 3.46
CA LEU A 47 -1.47 -4.46 2.98
C LEU A 47 -1.95 -5.26 1.76
N ARG A 48 -1.04 -5.85 0.96
CA ARG A 48 -1.42 -6.73 -0.16
C ARG A 48 -1.97 -8.06 0.33
N GLU A 49 -1.39 -8.59 1.41
CA GLU A 49 -1.81 -9.86 2.02
C GLU A 49 -2.99 -9.67 2.99
N HIS A 50 -2.92 -8.59 3.77
CA HIS A 50 -3.83 -8.26 4.86
C HIS A 50 -4.24 -6.78 4.79
N PRO A 51 -5.31 -6.46 4.05
CA PRO A 51 -5.82 -5.08 3.91
C PRO A 51 -6.15 -4.41 5.25
N VAL A 52 -6.46 -5.20 6.28
CA VAL A 52 -6.62 -4.73 7.66
C VAL A 52 -5.69 -5.58 8.54
N PRO A 53 -4.41 -5.21 8.64
CA PRO A 53 -3.43 -5.96 9.42
C PRO A 53 -3.70 -5.86 10.93
N PRO A 54 -3.08 -6.72 11.76
CA PRO A 54 -3.41 -6.83 13.19
C PRO A 54 -3.27 -5.52 13.99
N LEU A 55 -2.33 -4.64 13.60
CA LEU A 55 -2.08 -3.35 14.27
C LEU A 55 -2.90 -2.20 13.69
N ALA A 56 -3.76 -2.45 12.70
CA ALA A 56 -4.60 -1.41 12.13
C ALA A 56 -5.76 -1.08 13.07
N HIS A 57 -5.95 0.22 13.28
CA HIS A 57 -7.05 0.77 14.08
C HIS A 57 -8.04 1.52 13.18
N PRO A 58 -9.36 1.29 13.31
CA PRO A 58 -10.34 2.04 12.54
C PRO A 58 -10.33 3.52 12.95
N VAL A 59 -10.44 4.41 11.98
CA VAL A 59 -10.51 5.86 12.24
C VAL A 59 -11.94 6.24 12.65
N PRO A 60 -12.15 6.82 13.85
CA PRO A 60 -13.48 7.18 14.33
C PRO A 60 -14.23 8.11 13.36
N GLY A 61 -15.50 7.80 13.10
CA GLY A 61 -16.35 8.60 12.22
C GLY A 61 -16.06 8.49 10.72
N ARG A 62 -15.10 7.66 10.31
CA ARG A 62 -14.72 7.46 8.90
C ARG A 62 -14.76 5.97 8.53
N PRO A 63 -15.93 5.42 8.13
CA PRO A 63 -16.05 4.01 7.77
C PRO A 63 -15.06 3.61 6.66
N GLY A 64 -14.44 2.44 6.81
CA GLY A 64 -13.45 1.93 5.86
C GLY A 64 -12.06 2.57 5.97
N TRP A 65 -11.88 3.58 6.83
CA TRP A 65 -10.57 4.18 7.09
C TRP A 65 -9.88 3.54 8.28
N PHE A 66 -8.58 3.36 8.14
CA PHE A 66 -7.72 2.76 9.14
C PHE A 66 -6.43 3.57 9.29
N SER A 67 -5.85 3.52 10.49
CA SER A 67 -4.52 3.99 10.81
C SER A 67 -3.68 2.82 11.31
N VAL A 68 -2.45 2.68 10.83
CA VAL A 68 -1.54 1.60 11.24
C VAL A 68 -0.13 2.16 11.48
N PRO A 69 0.56 1.78 12.58
CA PRO A 69 1.93 2.18 12.79
C PRO A 69 2.85 1.53 11.74
N LEU A 70 3.86 2.27 11.30
CA LEU A 70 4.96 1.71 10.54
C LEU A 70 5.88 0.91 11.47
N ALA A 71 6.65 -0.01 10.90
CA ALA A 71 7.62 -0.80 11.66
C ALA A 71 8.56 0.10 12.49
N ARG A 72 8.91 -0.38 13.70
CA ARG A 72 9.83 0.32 14.63
C ARG A 72 9.36 1.71 15.07
N ASP A 73 8.06 1.95 15.04
CA ASP A 73 7.44 3.24 15.40
C ASP A 73 7.98 4.43 14.58
N ILE A 74 8.46 4.15 13.35
CA ILE A 74 8.98 5.15 12.41
C ILE A 74 7.92 6.20 12.06
N GLY A 75 6.65 5.82 12.08
CA GLY A 75 5.57 6.71 11.70
C GLY A 75 4.21 6.03 11.72
N LEU A 76 3.23 6.68 11.10
CA LEU A 76 1.85 6.21 11.00
C LEU A 76 1.35 6.36 9.56
N ALA A 77 0.69 5.34 9.03
CA ALA A 77 -0.05 5.41 7.78
C ALA A 77 -1.54 5.53 8.04
N GLU A 78 -2.23 6.37 7.27
CA GLU A 78 -3.69 6.32 7.15
C GLU A 78 -4.09 5.92 5.73
N TYR A 79 -5.05 5.01 5.65
CA TYR A 79 -5.48 4.42 4.40
C TYR A 79 -6.95 4.04 4.45
N HIS A 80 -7.55 3.86 3.28
CA HIS A 80 -8.94 3.44 3.11
C HIS A 80 -9.01 2.08 2.43
N VAL A 81 -9.81 1.18 2.98
CA VAL A 81 -10.11 -0.13 2.39
C VAL A 81 -11.51 -0.09 1.80
N ARG A 82 -11.58 -0.21 0.47
CA ARG A 82 -12.84 -0.43 -0.22
C ARG A 82 -13.05 -1.94 -0.37
N LYS A 83 -14.22 -2.45 0.05
CA LYS A 83 -14.62 -3.82 -0.28
C LYS A 83 -14.58 -4.00 -1.80
N GLY A 84 -14.03 -5.12 -2.27
CA GLY A 84 -14.13 -5.50 -3.69
C GLY A 84 -15.58 -5.72 -4.06
N GLU A 85 -15.94 -5.42 -5.31
CA GLU A 85 -17.23 -5.82 -5.86
C GLU A 85 -17.22 -7.30 -6.27
N PRO A 86 -18.39 -7.95 -6.45
CA PRO A 86 -18.43 -9.31 -6.97
C PRO A 86 -17.73 -9.39 -8.34
N GLY A 87 -16.63 -10.15 -8.42
CA GLY A 87 -15.78 -10.24 -9.61
C GLY A 87 -14.48 -9.42 -9.54
N ASP A 88 -14.29 -8.60 -8.49
CA ASP A 88 -12.95 -8.11 -8.14
C ASP A 88 -12.16 -9.23 -7.42
N ASP A 89 -10.86 -9.31 -7.68
CA ASP A 89 -9.96 -10.26 -7.02
C ASP A 89 -9.66 -9.93 -5.54
N GLY A 90 -10.39 -8.99 -4.94
CA GLY A 90 -10.28 -8.65 -3.53
C GLY A 90 -10.52 -7.17 -3.22
N PRO A 91 -10.34 -6.77 -1.96
CA PRO A 91 -10.46 -5.36 -1.55
C PRO A 91 -9.35 -4.50 -2.16
N ARG A 92 -9.70 -3.23 -2.42
CA ARG A 92 -8.76 -2.22 -2.92
C ARG A 92 -8.37 -1.28 -1.79
N VAL A 93 -7.07 -1.00 -1.70
CA VAL A 93 -6.48 -0.17 -0.66
C VAL A 93 -6.04 1.16 -1.26
N TYR A 94 -6.38 2.26 -0.61
CA TYR A 94 -5.87 3.59 -0.95
C TYR A 94 -5.09 4.16 0.24
N VAL A 95 -3.77 4.26 0.10
CA VAL A 95 -2.90 4.86 1.13
C VAL A 95 -2.92 6.37 0.95
N ALA A 96 -3.60 7.06 1.87
CA ALA A 96 -3.87 8.49 1.74
C ALA A 96 -2.70 9.35 2.24
N ARG A 97 -2.05 8.92 3.32
CA ARG A 97 -0.91 9.62 3.92
C ARG A 97 -0.05 8.67 4.74
N ILE A 98 1.23 8.99 4.81
CA ILE A 98 2.18 8.43 5.76
C ILE A 98 2.86 9.61 6.44
N VAL A 99 2.86 9.62 7.77
CA VAL A 99 3.53 10.64 8.58
C VAL A 99 4.70 9.95 9.27
N ILE A 100 5.91 10.42 8.99
CA ILE A 100 7.11 9.98 9.68
C ILE A 100 7.20 10.74 11.01
N SER A 101 7.62 10.05 12.07
CA SER A 101 7.81 10.64 13.38
C SER A 101 8.88 11.73 13.35
N ASP A 102 8.62 12.85 14.01
CA ASP A 102 9.58 13.96 14.14
C ASP A 102 10.86 13.52 14.90
N ASP A 103 10.75 12.49 15.74
CA ASP A 103 11.88 11.92 16.50
C ASP A 103 12.73 10.95 15.67
N TRP A 104 12.32 10.63 14.44
CA TRP A 104 13.07 9.72 13.59
C TRP A 104 14.23 10.46 12.89
N PRO A 105 15.48 9.98 12.99
CA PRO A 105 16.67 10.68 12.52
C PRO A 105 16.81 10.57 11.00
N ASP A 106 15.95 11.28 10.26
CA ASP A 106 15.89 11.22 8.79
C ASP A 106 16.14 12.58 8.10
N PHE A 107 16.61 13.60 8.84
CA PHE A 107 16.97 14.91 8.30
C PHE A 107 18.43 15.29 8.58
#